data_AF-A0A8S3ELP3-F1
#
_entry.id   AF-A0A8S3ELP3-F1
#
_cell.length_a   1.000
_cell.length_b   1.000
_cell.length_c   1.000
_cell.angle_alpha   90.00
_cell.angle_beta   90.00
_cell.angle_gamma   90.00
#
_symmetry.space_group_name_H-M   'P 1'
#
loop_
_entity.id
_entity.type
_entity.pdbx_description
1 polymer ?
#
loop_
_entity_poly.entity_id
_entity_poly.type
_entity_poly.pdbx_seq_one_letter_code
_entity_poly.pdbx_strand_id
1 'polypeptide(L)'
;MQVLTNLPLAREIQPGLAHARRLLTPVLPLSSLFDIPDSYQITLKYETFLFSDSLVGRRKRMLLFGSATQLEILFDSSTILMDGTFSTTPPFFDQVFTIHALKYETSFPCIFGVLPDRKSTTY
;
A
#
# COMPACT_ATOMS: atom_id res chain seq x y z
N MET A 1 24.88 41.69 -14.63
CA MET A 1 24.47 40.44 -13.97
C MET A 1 23.14 40.70 -13.26
N GLN A 2 22.01 40.57 -13.95
CA GLN A 2 20.67 40.77 -13.38
C GLN A 2 19.71 39.76 -14.00
N VAL A 3 19.66 38.57 -13.41
CA VAL A 3 18.55 37.63 -13.59
C VAL A 3 18.47 36.90 -12.26
N LEU A 4 17.48 37.20 -11.41
CA LEU A 4 16.94 36.40 -10.28
C LEU A 4 16.15 37.27 -9.28
N THR A 5 15.20 38.11 -9.71
CA THR A 5 14.38 38.90 -8.77
C THR A 5 12.87 38.64 -8.84
N ASN A 6 12.38 37.81 -9.77
CA ASN A 6 10.95 37.53 -9.93
C ASN A 6 10.63 36.03 -9.92
N LEU A 7 11.15 35.28 -8.94
CA LEU A 7 10.61 33.95 -8.67
C LEU A 7 9.32 34.11 -7.86
N PRO A 8 8.16 33.63 -8.35
CA PRO A 8 6.90 33.78 -7.65
C PRO A 8 6.96 33.09 -6.28
N LEU A 9 6.27 33.68 -5.30
CA LEU A 9 6.24 33.13 -3.96
C LEU A 9 5.54 31.76 -4.00
N ALA A 10 5.94 30.79 -3.17
CA ALA A 10 5.39 29.42 -3.25
C ALA A 10 3.85 29.35 -3.25
N ARG A 11 3.19 30.27 -2.53
CA ARG A 11 1.72 30.43 -2.47
C ARG A 11 1.08 30.88 -3.80
N GLU A 12 1.82 31.60 -4.65
CA GLU A 12 1.37 32.07 -5.96
C GLU A 12 1.45 30.96 -7.01
N ILE A 13 2.38 30.01 -6.82
CA ILE A 13 2.56 28.84 -7.70
C ILE A 13 1.63 27.69 -7.29
N GLN A 14 1.27 27.59 -6.00
CA GLN A 14 0.44 26.51 -5.45
C GLN A 14 -0.86 26.23 -6.23
N PRO A 15 -1.68 27.23 -6.61
CA PRO A 15 -2.88 26.99 -7.39
C PRO A 15 -2.59 26.42 -8.78
N GLY A 16 -1.56 26.92 -9.46
CA GLY A 16 -1.12 26.41 -10.77
C GLY A 16 -0.60 24.97 -10.69
N LEU A 17 0.16 24.65 -9.63
CA LEU A 17 0.62 23.29 -9.35
C LEU A 17 -0.53 22.36 -9.00
N ALA A 18 -1.50 22.81 -8.18
CA ALA A 18 -2.68 22.03 -7.83
C ALA A 18 -3.53 21.75 -9.07
N HIS A 19 -3.72 22.75 -9.95
CA HIS A 19 -4.44 22.59 -11.21
C HIS A 19 -3.72 21.62 -12.16
N ALA A 20 -2.41 21.79 -12.38
CA ALA A 20 -1.60 20.90 -13.21
C ALA A 20 -1.61 19.46 -12.67
N ARG A 21 -1.51 19.30 -11.34
CA ARG A 21 -1.67 17.99 -10.68
C ARG A 21 -3.05 17.41 -10.92
N ARG A 22 -4.11 18.20 -10.81
CA ARG A 22 -5.49 17.75 -11.00
C ARG A 22 -5.74 17.25 -12.43
N LEU A 23 -5.11 17.85 -13.44
CA LEU A 23 -5.16 17.36 -14.83
C LEU A 23 -4.46 15.99 -15.01
N LEU A 24 -3.48 15.69 -14.15
CA LEU A 24 -2.72 14.43 -14.16
C LEU A 24 -3.22 13.41 -13.12
N THR A 25 -4.15 13.81 -12.24
CA THR A 25 -4.63 12.94 -11.16
C THR A 25 -5.75 12.08 -11.72
N PRO A 26 -5.61 10.74 -11.73
CA PRO A 26 -6.68 9.87 -12.16
C PRO A 26 -7.91 10.05 -11.26
N VAL A 27 -9.10 9.85 -11.83
CA VAL A 27 -10.34 9.85 -11.07
C VAL A 27 -10.25 8.74 -10.02
N LEU A 28 -10.58 9.06 -8.77
CA LEU A 28 -10.62 8.06 -7.71
C LEU A 28 -11.62 6.95 -8.09
N PRO A 29 -11.28 5.68 -7.82
CA PRO A 29 -12.17 4.58 -8.17
C PRO A 29 -13.50 4.69 -7.41
N LEU A 30 -14.58 4.17 -7.99
CA LEU A 30 -15.92 4.21 -7.40
C LEU A 30 -16.19 3.09 -6.39
N SER A 31 -15.32 2.08 -6.33
CA SER A 31 -15.41 0.95 -5.41
C SER A 31 -14.03 0.32 -5.20
N SER A 32 -13.91 -0.66 -4.28
CA SER A 32 -12.69 -1.45 -4.10
C SER A 32 -12.34 -2.36 -5.28
N LEU A 33 -13.24 -2.54 -6.25
CA LEU A 33 -13.08 -3.43 -7.40
C LEU A 33 -12.43 -2.71 -8.60
N PHE A 34 -11.33 -2.02 -8.35
CA PHE A 34 -10.53 -1.36 -9.39
C PHE A 34 -9.42 -2.28 -9.91
N ASP A 35 -9.01 -2.10 -11.16
CA ASP A 35 -7.86 -2.83 -11.70
C ASP A 35 -6.57 -2.37 -11.01
N ILE A 36 -5.73 -3.33 -10.61
CA ILE A 36 -4.41 -3.04 -10.04
C ILE A 36 -3.40 -3.10 -11.18
N PRO A 37 -2.70 -1.99 -11.52
CA PRO A 37 -1.66 -2.02 -12.53
C PRO A 37 -0.59 -3.08 -12.25
N ASP A 38 -0.12 -3.77 -13.30
CA ASP A 38 0.87 -4.86 -13.19
C ASP A 38 2.14 -4.43 -12.45
N SER A 39 2.54 -3.16 -12.59
CA SER A 39 3.70 -2.58 -11.90
C SER A 39 3.57 -2.58 -10.37
N TYR A 40 2.35 -2.67 -9.83
CA TYR A 40 2.09 -2.79 -8.39
C TYR A 40 1.90 -4.25 -7.94
N GLN A 41 1.84 -5.19 -8.88
CA GLN A 41 1.69 -6.61 -8.58
C GLN A 41 3.03 -7.35 -8.51
N ILE A 42 4.13 -6.69 -8.89
CA ILE A 42 5.47 -7.27 -8.96
C ILE A 42 6.50 -6.47 -8.15
N THR A 43 7.58 -7.14 -7.76
CA THR A 43 8.75 -6.48 -7.16
C THR A 43 9.58 -5.77 -8.24
N LEU A 44 10.57 -4.96 -7.82
CA LEU A 44 11.56 -4.37 -8.72
C LEU A 44 12.44 -5.41 -9.44
N LYS A 45 12.41 -6.68 -8.99
CA LYS A 45 13.06 -7.83 -9.63
C LYS A 45 12.11 -8.62 -10.52
N TYR A 46 10.90 -8.10 -10.78
CA TYR A 46 9.87 -8.73 -11.61
C TYR A 46 9.32 -10.05 -11.03
N GLU A 47 9.38 -10.21 -9.71
CA GLU A 47 8.79 -11.36 -9.01
C GLU A 47 7.38 -11.02 -8.55
N THR A 48 6.49 -12.02 -8.44
CA THR A 48 5.14 -11.81 -7.89
C THR A 48 5.22 -11.21 -6.49
N PHE A 49 4.47 -10.14 -6.27
CA PHE A 49 4.37 -9.44 -4.99
C PHE A 49 2.93 -9.39 -4.50
N LEU A 50 1.95 -9.08 -5.34
CA LEU A 50 0.54 -9.30 -5.00
C LEU A 50 0.24 -10.80 -5.15
N PHE A 51 0.28 -11.55 -4.06
CA PHE A 51 0.09 -13.00 -4.10
C PHE A 51 -1.36 -13.44 -3.80
N SER A 52 -2.18 -12.54 -3.25
CA SER A 52 -3.61 -12.79 -3.07
C SER A 52 -4.45 -11.55 -3.34
N ASP A 53 -5.43 -11.69 -4.22
CA ASP A 53 -6.51 -10.74 -4.45
C ASP A 53 -7.84 -11.50 -4.38
N SER A 54 -8.57 -11.30 -3.29
CA SER A 54 -9.74 -12.11 -2.97
C SER A 54 -10.93 -11.27 -2.54
N LEU A 55 -12.13 -11.80 -2.75
CA LEU A 55 -13.36 -11.23 -2.24
C LEU A 55 -13.82 -12.02 -1.03
N VAL A 56 -13.89 -11.36 0.12
CA VAL A 56 -14.38 -11.92 1.38
C VAL A 56 -15.76 -11.39 1.74
N GLY A 57 -16.58 -12.25 2.36
CA GLY A 57 -17.93 -11.90 2.82
C GLY A 57 -18.82 -11.30 1.72
N ARG A 58 -19.39 -10.11 1.97
CA ARG A 58 -20.29 -9.39 1.04
C ARG A 58 -19.52 -8.66 -0.08
N ARG A 59 -18.66 -9.38 -0.82
CA ARG A 59 -17.83 -8.84 -1.92
C ARG A 59 -16.87 -7.73 -1.51
N LYS A 60 -16.34 -7.83 -0.31
CA LYS A 60 -15.32 -6.92 0.21
C LYS A 60 -13.95 -7.42 -0.23
N ARG A 61 -13.15 -6.57 -0.89
CA ARG A 61 -11.85 -6.97 -1.43
C ARG A 61 -10.78 -7.04 -0.35
N MET A 62 -9.96 -8.08 -0.38
CA MET A 62 -8.78 -8.23 0.46
C MET A 62 -7.57 -8.45 -0.46
N LEU A 63 -6.53 -7.67 -0.23
CA LEU A 63 -5.28 -7.73 -0.97
C LEU A 63 -4.15 -8.13 -0.03
N LEU A 64 -3.36 -9.15 -0.38
CA LEU A 64 -2.17 -9.54 0.36
C LEU A 64 -0.95 -9.45 -0.54
N PHE A 65 0.06 -8.75 -0.05
CA PHE A 65 1.33 -8.53 -0.70
C PHE A 65 2.45 -9.20 0.07
N GLY A 66 3.41 -9.77 -0.65
CA GLY A 66 4.57 -10.49 -0.13
C GLY A 66 5.24 -11.27 -1.27
N SER A 67 6.57 -11.27 -1.31
CA SER A 67 7.31 -12.10 -2.26
C SER A 67 7.50 -13.52 -1.73
N ALA A 68 7.83 -14.47 -2.63
CA ALA A 68 8.17 -15.84 -2.25
C ALA A 68 9.28 -15.88 -1.18
N THR A 69 10.35 -15.08 -1.35
CA THR A 69 11.44 -14.98 -0.36
C THR A 69 10.97 -14.46 0.99
N GLN A 70 10.04 -13.50 1.02
CA GLN A 70 9.48 -13.00 2.28
C GLN A 70 8.64 -14.07 2.98
N LEU A 71 7.89 -14.86 2.22
CA LEU A 71 7.11 -15.99 2.74
C LEU A 71 8.01 -17.11 3.28
N GLU A 72 9.12 -17.41 2.61
CA GLU A 72 10.14 -18.35 3.11
C GLU A 72 10.76 -17.86 4.42
N ILE A 73 11.14 -16.58 4.51
CA ILE A 73 11.65 -15.98 5.76
C ILE A 73 10.61 -16.10 6.88
N LEU A 74 9.33 -15.86 6.57
CA LEU A 74 8.25 -15.96 7.53
C LEU A 74 8.04 -17.40 8.00
N PHE A 75 8.08 -18.36 7.06
CA PHE A 75 7.95 -19.79 7.35
C PHE A 75 9.09 -20.32 8.23
N ASP A 76 10.32 -19.87 7.98
CA ASP A 76 11.50 -20.26 8.73
C ASP A 76 11.63 -19.54 10.09
N SER A 77 10.81 -18.53 10.36
CA SER A 77 10.90 -17.74 11.59
C SER A 77 10.25 -18.47 12.77
N SER A 78 10.96 -18.50 13.90
CA SER A 78 10.43 -19.03 15.16
C SER A 78 9.42 -18.10 15.83
N THR A 79 9.43 -16.81 15.49
CA THR A 79 8.61 -15.78 16.12
C THR A 79 8.06 -14.84 15.07
N ILE A 80 6.75 -14.76 14.98
CA ILE A 80 6.04 -13.84 14.09
C ILE A 80 5.41 -12.72 14.91
N LEU A 81 5.52 -11.50 14.40
CA LEU A 81 4.88 -10.31 14.96
C LEU A 81 3.81 -9.84 13.98
N MET A 82 2.67 -9.41 14.49
CA MET A 82 1.56 -8.93 13.67
C MET A 82 1.05 -7.62 14.24
N ASP A 83 0.83 -6.64 13.36
CA ASP A 83 0.25 -5.36 13.73
C ASP A 83 -0.69 -4.85 12.64
N GLY A 84 -1.74 -4.15 13.05
CA GLY A 84 -2.73 -3.60 12.15
C GLY A 84 -3.07 -2.16 12.50
N THR A 85 -2.97 -1.28 11.50
CA THR A 85 -3.25 0.15 11.66
C THR A 85 -4.55 0.53 10.95
N PHE A 86 -5.39 1.30 11.65
CA PHE A 86 -6.70 1.79 11.15
C PHE A 86 -6.67 3.28 10.80
N SER A 87 -5.64 4.01 11.23
CA SER A 87 -5.56 5.47 11.11
C SER A 87 -5.17 5.94 9.71
N THR A 88 -4.54 5.09 8.91
CA THR A 88 -3.98 5.43 7.60
C THR A 88 -4.36 4.41 6.54
N THR A 89 -5.66 4.13 6.42
CA THR A 89 -6.15 3.14 5.45
C THR A 89 -6.54 3.79 4.13
N PRO A 90 -6.20 3.18 2.97
CA PRO A 90 -6.69 3.63 1.68
C PRO A 90 -8.23 3.64 1.61
N PRO A 91 -8.83 4.48 0.75
CA PRO A 91 -10.26 4.41 0.50
C PRO A 91 -10.73 2.98 0.19
N PHE A 92 -11.93 2.63 0.65
CA PHE A 92 -12.59 1.32 0.49
C PHE A 92 -12.04 0.16 1.33
N PHE A 93 -11.02 0.40 2.15
CA PHE A 93 -10.49 -0.57 3.09
C PHE A 93 -10.55 -0.02 4.52
N ASP A 94 -10.61 -0.93 5.49
CA ASP A 94 -10.77 -0.57 6.90
C ASP A 94 -9.49 -0.73 7.71
N GLN A 95 -8.52 -1.52 7.23
CA GLN A 95 -7.26 -1.78 7.94
C GLN A 95 -6.09 -2.03 6.96
N VAL A 96 -4.90 -1.55 7.33
CA VAL A 96 -3.62 -2.05 6.80
C VAL A 96 -3.01 -2.95 7.86
N PHE A 97 -2.61 -4.16 7.49
CA PHE A 97 -2.06 -5.17 8.39
C PHE A 97 -0.68 -5.59 7.91
N THR A 98 0.21 -5.87 8.85
CA THR A 98 1.57 -6.31 8.53
C THR A 98 1.95 -7.50 9.38
N ILE A 99 2.57 -8.49 8.76
CA ILE A 99 3.16 -9.64 9.43
C ILE A 99 4.66 -9.55 9.25
N HIS A 100 5.38 -9.66 10.35
CA HIS A 100 6.83 -9.59 10.40
C HIS A 100 7.40 -10.90 10.93
N ALA A 101 8.51 -11.32 10.35
CA ALA A 101 9.36 -12.36 10.89
C ALA A 101 10.40 -11.73 11.83
N LEU A 102 10.56 -12.28 13.03
CA LEU A 102 11.69 -11.93 13.88
C LEU A 102 12.86 -12.85 13.53
N LYS A 103 13.99 -12.26 13.12
CA LYS A 103 15.22 -12.99 12.82
C LYS A 103 16.42 -12.16 13.26
N TYR A 104 17.36 -12.76 13.98
CA TYR A 104 18.54 -12.06 14.52
C TYR A 104 18.17 -10.79 15.30
N GLU A 105 17.17 -10.88 16.19
CA GLU A 105 16.65 -9.74 16.98
C GLU A 105 16.14 -8.55 16.14
N THR A 106 15.88 -8.77 14.84
CA THR A 106 15.39 -7.75 13.92
C THR A 106 14.06 -8.18 13.33
N SER A 107 13.11 -7.24 13.29
CA SER A 107 11.79 -7.45 12.68
C SER A 107 11.86 -7.18 11.17
N PHE A 108 11.52 -8.17 10.36
CA PHE A 108 11.44 -8.05 8.90
C PHE A 108 9.99 -8.11 8.45
N PRO A 109 9.45 -7.05 7.79
CA PRO A 109 8.11 -7.13 7.25
C PRO A 109 8.06 -8.09 6.07
N CYS A 110 7.19 -9.09 6.17
CA CYS A 110 7.08 -10.17 5.20
C CYS A 110 5.77 -10.11 4.41
N ILE A 111 4.66 -9.78 5.07
CA ILE A 111 3.34 -9.69 4.43
C ILE A 111 2.72 -8.33 4.75
N PHE A 112 2.09 -7.73 3.76
CA PHE A 112 1.27 -6.54 3.88
C PHE A 112 -0.15 -6.85 3.40
N GLY A 113 -1.13 -6.72 4.28
CA GLY A 113 -2.54 -6.90 3.99
C GLY A 113 -3.27 -5.57 3.92
N VAL A 114 -4.13 -5.41 2.91
CA VAL A 114 -5.13 -4.34 2.87
C VAL A 114 -6.49 -5.01 3.00
N LEU A 115 -7.11 -4.84 4.16
CA LEU A 115 -8.25 -5.62 4.62
C LEU A 115 -9.53 -4.76 4.65
N PRO A 116 -10.69 -5.35 4.36
CA PRO A 116 -11.92 -4.58 4.22
C PRO A 116 -12.81 -4.55 5.47
N ASP A 117 -12.39 -5.14 6.59
CA ASP A 117 -13.07 -5.00 7.88
C ASP A 117 -12.11 -5.10 9.07
N ARG A 118 -12.64 -4.77 10.25
CA ARG A 118 -11.91 -4.72 11.54
C ARG A 118 -12.16 -5.94 12.42
N LYS A 119 -12.56 -7.08 11.85
CA LYS A 119 -13.05 -8.23 12.62
C LYS A 119 -11.97 -9.29 12.82
N SER A 120 -11.86 -9.80 14.05
CA SER A 120 -10.94 -10.92 14.36
C SER A 120 -11.31 -12.26 13.76
N THR A 121 -12.39 -12.34 12.98
CA THR A 121 -12.75 -13.52 12.20
C THR A 121 -12.10 -13.51 10.82
N THR A 122 -11.48 -12.39 10.45
CA THR A 122 -10.89 -12.15 9.12
C THR A 122 -9.39 -12.48 9.09
N TYR A 123 -8.77 -12.70 10.25
CA TYR A 123 -7.37 -13.05 10.45
C TYR A 123 -7.21 -14.21 11.42
#